data_AF-A0A166CH99-F1
#
_entry.id   AF-A0A166CH99-F1
#
_cell.length_a   1.000
_cell.length_b   1.000
_cell.length_c   1.000
_cell.angle_alpha   90.00
_cell.angle_beta   90.00
_cell.angle_gamma   90.00
#
_symmetry.space_group_name_H-M   'P 1'
#
loop_
_entity.id
_entity.type
_entity.pdbx_description
1 polymer ?
#
loop_
_entity_poly.entity_id
_entity_poly.type
_entity_poly.pdbx_seq_one_letter_code
_entity_poly.pdbx_strand_id
1 'polypeptide(L)'
;MHFIRQLYEGKTVKQTSLNLGVPEKTAYNWLHKWNESGVDGLNHKKGAKRPSFLTETQFKEVEGFIKGNDSLGTKDVHYFIEKNYGIDYSLK
;
A
#
# COMPACT_ATOMS: atom_id res chain seq x y z
N MET A 1 -17.95 3.46 -0.91
CA MET A 1 -17.83 2.61 -2.13
C MET A 1 -19.13 2.67 -2.93
N HIS A 2 -19.17 3.44 -4.03
CA HIS A 2 -20.41 3.68 -4.81
C HIS A 2 -20.81 2.54 -5.75
N PHE A 3 -19.91 1.60 -6.06
CA PHE A 3 -20.19 0.47 -6.95
C PHE A 3 -21.21 -0.52 -6.37
N ILE A 4 -20.91 -1.06 -5.17
CA ILE A 4 -21.77 -2.06 -4.52
C ILE A 4 -23.15 -1.51 -4.18
N ARG A 5 -23.23 -0.24 -3.74
CA ARG A 5 -24.52 0.41 -3.47
C ARG A 5 -25.42 0.42 -4.71
N GLN A 6 -24.88 0.73 -5.89
CA GLN A 6 -25.63 0.75 -7.13
C GLN A 6 -26.17 -0.64 -7.52
N LEU A 7 -25.43 -1.72 -7.21
CA LEU A 7 -25.91 -3.08 -7.40
C LEU A 7 -27.10 -3.41 -6.47
N TYR A 8 -27.03 -2.98 -5.20
CA TYR A 8 -28.15 -3.12 -4.26
C TYR A 8 -29.36 -2.26 -4.64
N GLU A 9 -29.14 -1.14 -5.34
CA GLU A 9 -30.20 -0.33 -5.98
C GLU A 9 -30.80 -1.00 -7.23
N GLY A 10 -30.35 -2.20 -7.61
CA GLY A 10 -30.86 -2.98 -8.73
C GLY A 10 -30.23 -2.67 -10.08
N LYS A 11 -29.18 -1.83 -10.14
CA LYS A 11 -28.46 -1.54 -11.39
C LYS A 11 -27.60 -2.75 -11.79
N THR A 12 -27.47 -2.94 -13.10
CA THR A 12 -26.58 -3.98 -13.64
C THR A 12 -25.11 -3.60 -13.49
N VAL A 13 -24.22 -4.58 -13.55
CA VAL A 13 -22.75 -4.36 -13.53
C VAL A 13 -22.34 -3.42 -14.66
N LYS A 14 -22.92 -3.59 -15.85
CA LYS A 14 -22.66 -2.76 -17.03
C LYS A 14 -23.11 -1.31 -16.87
N GLN A 15 -24.32 -1.08 -16.35
CA GLN A 15 -24.78 0.27 -16.05
C GLN A 15 -23.89 0.94 -14.99
N THR A 16 -23.53 0.19 -13.97
CA THR A 16 -22.70 0.69 -12.88
C THR A 16 -21.27 0.99 -13.33
N SER A 17 -20.68 0.17 -14.21
CA SER A 17 -19.33 0.38 -14.75
C SER A 17 -19.27 1.64 -15.63
N LEU A 18 -20.27 1.84 -16.48
CA LEU A 18 -20.43 3.05 -17.29
C LEU A 18 -20.60 4.29 -16.39
N ASN A 19 -21.47 4.23 -15.39
CA ASN A 19 -21.70 5.33 -14.45
C ASN A 19 -20.45 5.74 -13.67
N LEU A 20 -19.55 4.80 -13.39
CA LEU A 20 -18.31 5.03 -12.66
C LEU A 20 -17.09 5.29 -13.56
N GLY A 21 -17.26 5.23 -14.89
CA GLY A 21 -16.17 5.40 -15.85
C GLY A 21 -15.08 4.33 -15.74
N VAL A 22 -15.43 3.12 -15.28
CA VAL A 22 -14.47 2.00 -15.14
C VAL A 22 -14.70 0.94 -16.20
N PRO A 23 -13.63 0.26 -16.67
CA PRO A 23 -13.79 -0.88 -17.56
C PRO A 23 -14.71 -1.95 -16.94
N GLU A 24 -15.58 -2.53 -17.75
CA GLU A 24 -16.55 -3.55 -17.31
C GLU A 24 -15.87 -4.75 -16.65
N LYS A 25 -14.70 -5.17 -17.16
CA LYS A 25 -13.86 -6.21 -16.53
C LYS A 25 -13.46 -5.87 -15.09
N THR A 26 -13.13 -4.60 -14.82
CA THR A 26 -12.79 -4.13 -13.47
C THR A 26 -14.00 -4.20 -12.54
N ALA A 27 -15.17 -3.80 -13.04
CA ALA A 27 -16.42 -3.90 -12.30
C ALA A 27 -16.79 -5.35 -11.95
N TYR A 28 -16.63 -6.29 -12.89
CA TYR A 28 -16.80 -7.73 -12.60
C TYR A 28 -15.80 -8.25 -11.57
N ASN A 29 -14.53 -7.83 -11.64
CA ASN A 29 -13.54 -8.18 -10.62
C ASN A 29 -13.92 -7.66 -9.23
N TRP A 30 -14.48 -6.45 -9.13
CA TRP A 30 -14.96 -5.91 -7.87
C TRP A 30 -16.16 -6.71 -7.33
N LEU A 31 -17.12 -7.05 -8.18
CA LEU A 31 -18.26 -7.89 -7.78
C LEU A 31 -17.81 -9.26 -7.29
N HIS A 32 -16.89 -9.91 -8.00
CA HIS A 32 -16.36 -11.21 -7.61
C HIS A 32 -15.69 -11.15 -6.23
N LYS A 33 -14.79 -10.20 -6.01
CA LYS A 33 -14.12 -10.00 -4.71
C LYS A 33 -15.08 -9.67 -3.58
N TRP A 34 -16.12 -8.88 -3.87
CA TRP A 34 -17.17 -8.58 -2.91
C TRP A 34 -17.96 -9.84 -2.53
N ASN A 35 -18.29 -10.70 -3.50
CA ASN A 35 -19.01 -11.94 -3.22
C ASN A 35 -18.15 -12.95 -2.44
N GLU A 36 -16.84 -12.94 -2.61
CA GLU A 36 -15.92 -13.84 -1.90
C GLU A 36 -15.59 -13.39 -0.47
N SER A 37 -15.43 -12.08 -0.24
CA SER A 37 -14.87 -11.58 1.03
C SER A 37 -15.52 -10.29 1.52
N GLY A 38 -16.68 -9.91 0.97
CA GLY A 38 -17.41 -8.71 1.35
C GLY A 38 -16.56 -7.44 1.20
N VAL A 39 -16.62 -6.58 2.22
CA VAL A 39 -15.86 -5.32 2.26
C VAL A 39 -14.34 -5.54 2.23
N ASP A 40 -13.85 -6.64 2.82
CA ASP A 40 -12.42 -6.95 2.86
C ASP A 40 -11.87 -7.31 1.47
N GLY A 41 -12.70 -7.91 0.62
CA GLY A 41 -12.32 -8.19 -0.77
C GLY A 41 -12.09 -6.92 -1.59
N LEU A 42 -12.71 -5.80 -1.21
CA LEU A 42 -12.56 -4.51 -1.88
C LEU A 42 -11.47 -3.63 -1.25
N ASN A 43 -10.93 -4.00 -0.10
CA ASN A 43 -9.81 -3.30 0.49
C ASN A 43 -8.55 -3.46 -0.37
N HIS A 44 -7.70 -2.42 -0.39
CA HIS A 44 -6.36 -2.58 -0.94
C HIS A 44 -5.63 -3.67 -0.14
N LYS A 45 -5.12 -4.68 -0.85
CA LYS A 45 -4.28 -5.71 -0.23
C LYS A 45 -3.11 -5.02 0.48
N LYS A 46 -2.97 -5.25 1.79
CA LYS A 46 -1.73 -4.96 2.51
C LYS A 46 -0.59 -5.64 1.75
N GLY A 47 0.42 -4.89 1.31
CA GLY A 47 1.55 -5.42 0.54
C GLY A 47 1.70 -4.88 -0.90
N ALA A 48 0.84 -3.97 -1.37
CA ALA A 48 1.10 -3.27 -2.63
C ALA A 48 2.28 -2.28 -2.58
N LYS A 49 2.93 -2.12 -1.42
CA LYS A 49 4.14 -1.32 -1.28
C LYS A 49 5.35 -2.19 -1.59
N ARG A 50 6.33 -1.62 -2.30
CA ARG A 50 7.65 -2.24 -2.44
C ARG A 50 8.16 -2.56 -1.02
N PRO A 51 8.57 -3.81 -0.74
CA PRO A 51 9.12 -4.14 0.56
C PRO A 51 10.32 -3.23 0.86
N SER A 52 10.42 -2.81 2.12
CA SER A 52 11.60 -2.09 2.59
C SER A 52 12.84 -2.97 2.39
N PHE A 53 13.97 -2.37 2.04
CA PHE A 53 15.25 -3.07 2.03
C PHE A 53 15.69 -3.46 3.45
N LEU A 54 15.32 -2.66 4.45
CA LEU A 54 15.56 -2.97 5.86
C LEU A 54 14.55 -4.00 6.38
N THR A 55 15.06 -4.98 7.13
CA THR A 55 14.23 -5.85 7.96
C THR A 55 13.63 -5.08 9.14
N GLU A 56 12.62 -5.66 9.80
CA GLU A 56 11.98 -5.02 10.96
C GLU A 56 12.98 -4.77 12.11
N THR A 57 13.93 -5.67 12.31
CA THR A 57 15.00 -5.53 13.32
C THR A 57 15.93 -4.38 12.97
N GLN A 58 16.44 -4.34 11.73
CA GLN A 58 17.31 -3.27 11.26
C GLN A 58 16.60 -1.91 11.31
N PHE A 59 15.30 -1.88 11.04
CA PHE A 59 14.49 -0.66 11.16
C PHE A 59 14.46 -0.14 12.60
N LYS A 60 14.27 -1.02 13.60
CA LYS A 60 14.30 -0.65 15.02
C LYS A 60 15.68 -0.17 15.46
N GLU A 61 16.74 -0.76 14.94
CA GLU A 61 18.13 -0.33 15.22
C GLU A 61 18.41 1.06 14.66
N VAL A 62 17.98 1.34 13.43
CA VAL A 62 18.06 2.68 12.82
C VAL A 62 17.22 3.69 13.61
N GLU A 63 16.01 3.32 14.03
CA GLU A 63 15.16 4.18 14.86
C GLU A 63 15.83 4.51 16.20
N GLY A 64 16.45 3.53 16.85
CA GLY A 64 17.22 3.73 18.08
C GLY A 64 18.42 4.66 17.88
N PHE A 65 19.16 4.49 16.78
CA PHE A 65 20.26 5.37 16.40
C PHE A 65 19.81 6.82 16.21
N ILE A 66 18.69 7.05 15.53
CA ILE A 66 18.11 8.38 15.34
C ILE A 66 17.68 9.01 16.67
N LYS A 67 16.95 8.25 17.51
CA LYS A 67 16.45 8.76 18.80
C LYS A 67 17.56 9.05 19.82
N GLY A 68 18.71 8.39 19.69
CA GLY A 68 19.85 8.59 20.58
C GLY A 68 20.70 9.83 20.26
N ASN A 69 20.37 10.57 19.20
CA ASN A 69 21.28 11.58 18.67
C ASN A 69 20.52 12.71 17.92
N ASP A 70 20.23 13.80 18.65
CA ASP A 70 19.37 14.90 18.19
C ASP A 70 19.93 15.73 17.01
N SER A 71 21.22 15.55 16.67
CA SER A 71 21.91 16.32 15.62
C SER A 71 22.12 15.55 14.31
N LEU A 72 21.53 14.35 14.16
CA LEU A 72 21.70 13.55 12.94
C LEU A 72 20.96 14.14 11.75
N GLY A 73 21.69 14.30 10.63
CA GLY A 73 21.12 14.56 9.33
C GLY A 73 20.77 13.29 8.56
N THR A 74 20.01 13.44 7.48
CA THR A 74 19.64 12.32 6.58
C THR A 74 20.87 11.61 5.99
N LYS A 75 21.97 12.33 5.77
CA LYS A 75 23.23 11.76 5.27
C LYS A 75 23.91 10.84 6.30
N ASP A 76 23.84 11.20 7.58
CA ASP A 76 24.45 10.41 8.66
C ASP A 76 23.70 9.10 8.86
N VAL A 77 22.37 9.15 8.78
CA VAL A 77 21.50 7.96 8.81
C VAL A 77 21.74 7.08 7.59
N HIS A 78 21.87 7.69 6.41
CA HIS A 78 22.19 6.95 5.17
C HIS A 78 23.53 6.25 5.26
N TYR A 79 24.59 6.95 5.68
CA TYR A 79 25.92 6.37 5.91
C TYR A 79 25.87 5.24 6.93
N PHE A 80 25.11 5.39 8.02
CA PHE A 80 24.91 4.33 9.01
C PHE A 80 24.27 3.08 8.38
N ILE A 81 23.21 3.24 7.58
CA ILE A 81 22.52 2.13 6.93
C ILE A 81 23.43 1.43 5.89
N GLU A 82 24.12 2.20 5.06
CA GLU A 82 25.05 1.68 4.06
C GLU A 82 26.19 0.90 4.75
N LYS A 83 26.77 1.49 5.80
CA LYS A 83 27.91 0.89 6.51
C LYS A 83 27.57 -0.38 7.27
N ASN A 84 26.40 -0.44 7.90
CA ASN A 84 26.02 -1.57 8.76
C ASN A 84 25.27 -2.66 8.02
N TYR A 85 24.53 -2.32 6.95
CA TYR A 85 23.66 -3.28 6.25
C TYR A 85 23.96 -3.42 4.75
N GLY A 86 24.87 -2.62 4.19
CA GLY A 86 25.20 -2.64 2.75
C GLY A 86 24.04 -2.20 1.86
N ILE A 87 23.07 -1.49 2.44
CA ILE A 87 21.87 -1.01 1.73
C ILE A 87 22.10 0.45 1.34
N ASP A 88 22.18 0.69 0.04
CA ASP A 88 22.25 2.04 -0.52
C ASP A 88 20.84 2.54 -0.88
N TYR A 89 20.47 3.69 -0.33
CA TYR A 89 19.21 4.38 -0.60
C TYR A 89 19.44 5.65 -1.42
N SER A 90 18.68 5.84 -2.49
CA SER A 90 18.71 7.11 -3.23
C SER A 90 18.23 8.27 -2.34
N LEU A 91 19.12 9.19 -2.02
CA LEU A 91 18.78 10.45 -1.36
C LEU A 91 18.03 11.36 -2.36
N LYS A 92 16.95 12.00 -1.91
CA LYS A 92 16.09 12.85 -2.73
C LYS A 92 16.01 14.26 -2.16
#